data_AF-A0A347VN89-F1
#
_entry.id   AF-A0A347VN89-F1
#
_cell.length_a   1.000
_cell.length_b   1.000
_cell.length_c   1.000
_cell.angle_alpha   90.00
_cell.angle_beta   90.00
_cell.angle_gamma   90.00
#
_symmetry.space_group_name_H-M   'P 1'
#
loop_
_entity.id
_entity.type
_entity.pdbx_description
1 polymer ?
#
loop_
_entity_poly.entity_id
_entity_poly.type
_entity_poly.pdbx_seq_one_letter_code
_entity_poly.pdbx_strand_id
1 'polypeptide(L)'
;MELKDVVLQTLNEIENSVDEKGSKDINIGINTGEVEFLQSFKERIFVLFEGLKNNDLWIDNLSADDLLKDSKEVQASAKLDLILGFLQFQLALIDSRLEALDKRNG
;
A
#
# COMPACT_ATOMS: atom_id res chain seq x y z
N MET A 1 -0.18 30.58 -25.08
CA MET A 1 -0.75 29.23 -24.93
C MET A 1 -1.86 29.36 -23.89
N GLU A 2 -3.09 28.95 -24.21
CA GLU A 2 -4.19 29.06 -23.25
C GLU A 2 -4.09 27.97 -22.20
N LEU A 3 -4.63 28.22 -21.00
CA LEU A 3 -4.54 27.28 -19.87
C LEU A 3 -5.12 25.89 -20.23
N LYS A 4 -6.14 25.87 -21.09
CA LYS A 4 -6.75 24.64 -21.62
C LYS A 4 -5.75 23.79 -22.40
N ASP A 5 -4.88 24.42 -23.20
CA ASP A 5 -3.89 23.71 -24.00
C ASP A 5 -2.80 23.12 -23.12
N VAL A 6 -2.40 23.84 -22.06
CA VAL A 6 -1.43 23.36 -21.07
C VAL A 6 -1.99 22.15 -20.30
N VAL A 7 -3.25 22.21 -19.88
CA VAL A 7 -3.89 21.08 -19.17
C VAL A 7 -4.01 19.85 -20.06
N LEU A 8 -4.42 20.02 -21.32
CA LEU A 8 -4.52 18.91 -22.26
C LEU A 8 -3.15 18.32 -22.61
N GLN A 9 -2.13 19.16 -22.73
CA GLN A 9 -0.77 18.70 -22.93
C GLN A 9 -0.27 17.90 -21.73
N THR A 10 -0.46 18.38 -20.50
CA THR A 10 -0.06 17.65 -19.29
C THR A 10 -0.81 16.33 -19.14
N LEU A 11 -2.12 16.30 -19.42
CA LEU A 11 -2.90 15.05 -19.35
C LEU A 11 -2.43 14.04 -20.39
N ASN A 12 -2.12 14.50 -21.60
CA ASN A 12 -1.61 13.65 -22.67
C ASN A 12 -0.17 13.17 -22.37
N GLU A 13 0.66 14.00 -21.73
CA GLU A 13 1.98 13.59 -21.24
C GLU A 13 1.88 12.53 -20.13
N ILE A 14 0.89 12.64 -19.22
CA ILE A 14 0.64 11.63 -18.18
C ILE A 14 0.13 10.33 -18.84
N GLU A 15 -0.87 10.39 -19.71
CA GLU A 15 -1.44 9.22 -20.40
C GLU A 15 -0.38 8.45 -21.20
N ASN A 16 0.55 9.15 -21.86
CA ASN A 16 1.66 8.55 -22.59
C ASN A 16 2.85 8.16 -21.70
N SER A 17 2.92 8.62 -20.44
CA SER A 17 3.93 8.17 -19.47
C SER A 17 3.50 6.93 -18.68
N VAL A 18 2.20 6.60 -18.73
CA VAL A 18 1.67 5.33 -18.23
C VAL A 18 1.88 4.30 -19.33
N ASP A 19 3.14 3.93 -19.56
CA ASP A 19 3.48 2.70 -20.25
C ASP A 19 2.70 1.53 -19.60
N GLU A 20 2.37 0.50 -20.36
CA GLU A 20 1.81 -0.80 -19.89
C GLU A 20 2.69 -1.51 -18.81
N LYS A 21 3.73 -0.84 -18.30
CA LYS A 21 4.50 -1.16 -17.10
C LYS A 21 3.80 -0.81 -15.80
N GLY A 22 2.64 -0.14 -15.82
CA GLY A 22 1.82 0.09 -14.62
C GLY A 22 1.37 -1.17 -13.87
N SER A 23 1.50 -2.36 -14.47
CA SER A 23 1.33 -3.66 -13.79
C SER A 23 2.64 -4.44 -13.57
N LYS A 24 3.79 -3.96 -14.07
CA LYS A 24 5.09 -4.61 -13.94
C LYS A 24 5.99 -3.99 -12.87
N ASP A 25 5.62 -2.86 -12.29
CA ASP A 25 6.40 -2.25 -11.20
C ASP A 25 6.03 -2.77 -9.80
N ILE A 26 5.14 -3.76 -9.72
CA ILE A 26 5.17 -4.76 -8.63
C ILE A 26 6.00 -5.97 -9.06
N ASN A 27 7.06 -5.76 -9.85
CA ASN A 27 8.20 -6.66 -9.82
C ASN A 27 8.97 -6.37 -8.53
N ILE A 28 8.34 -6.67 -7.39
CA ILE A 28 9.03 -6.83 -6.10
C ILE A 28 10.08 -7.88 -6.38
N GLY A 29 11.33 -7.43 -6.46
CA GLY A 29 12.40 -8.10 -7.18
C GLY A 29 12.43 -9.61 -6.96
N ILE A 30 11.96 -10.35 -7.96
CA ILE A 30 12.21 -11.80 -8.02
C ILE A 30 13.74 -12.03 -8.21
N ASN A 31 14.49 -10.97 -8.54
CA ASN A 31 15.96 -10.89 -8.59
C ASN A 31 16.62 -10.05 -7.48
N THR A 32 15.88 -9.51 -6.50
CA THR A 32 16.55 -8.89 -5.34
C THR A 32 17.04 -9.99 -4.40
N GLY A 33 18.28 -9.86 -3.92
CA GLY A 33 18.86 -10.79 -2.98
C GLY A 33 17.97 -10.97 -1.74
N GLU A 34 18.20 -12.06 -1.01
CA GLU A 34 17.38 -12.40 0.16
C GLU A 34 17.40 -11.30 1.22
N VAL A 35 18.55 -10.62 1.35
CA VAL A 35 18.74 -9.50 2.26
C VAL A 35 17.84 -8.33 1.89
N GLU A 36 17.78 -7.96 0.62
CA GLU A 36 16.98 -6.84 0.11
C GLU A 36 15.47 -7.13 0.22
N PHE A 37 15.05 -8.37 -0.06
CA PHE A 37 13.65 -8.78 0.13
C PHE A 37 13.24 -8.67 1.60
N LEU A 38 14.03 -9.24 2.51
CA LEU A 38 13.75 -9.22 3.95
C LEU A 38 13.79 -7.80 4.52
N GLN A 39 14.71 -6.96 4.04
CA GLN A 39 14.78 -5.56 4.43
C GLN A 39 13.53 -4.79 3.98
N SER A 40 13.09 -4.96 2.73
CA SER A 40 11.85 -4.35 2.22
C SER A 40 10.61 -4.86 2.96
N PHE A 41 10.55 -6.16 3.27
CA PHE A 41 9.48 -6.74 4.07
C PHE A 41 9.42 -6.11 5.47
N LYS A 42 10.57 -6.03 6.15
CA LYS A 42 10.70 -5.40 7.46
C LYS A 42 10.25 -3.94 7.45
N GLU A 43 10.67 -3.15 6.47
CA GLU A 43 10.30 -1.73 6.36
C GLU A 43 8.80 -1.55 6.16
N ARG A 44 8.18 -2.35 5.30
CA ARG A 44 6.73 -2.29 5.04
C ARG A 44 5.92 -2.64 6.29
N ILE A 45 6.32 -3.67 7.04
CA ILE A 45 5.70 -4.02 8.32
C ILE A 45 5.94 -2.93 9.38
N PHE A 46 7.12 -2.33 9.40
CA PHE A 46 7.43 -1.23 10.32
C PHE A 46 6.55 0.00 10.07
N VAL A 47 6.38 0.41 8.82
CA VAL A 47 5.48 1.52 8.44
C VAL A 47 4.04 1.22 8.86
N LEU A 48 3.56 0.00 8.68
CA LEU A 48 2.24 -0.41 9.18
C LEU A 48 2.15 -0.20 10.69
N PHE A 49 3.12 -0.68 11.46
CA PHE A 49 3.12 -0.53 12.92
C PHE A 49 3.20 0.93 13.38
N GLU A 50 4.03 1.75 12.77
CA GLU A 50 4.10 3.17 13.09
C GLU A 50 2.78 3.89 12.74
N GLY A 51 2.15 3.53 11.62
CA GLY A 51 0.83 4.02 11.24
C GLY A 51 -0.27 3.64 12.25
N LEU A 52 -0.18 2.47 12.88
CA LEU A 52 -1.12 2.02 13.91
C LEU A 52 -0.89 2.66 15.28
N LYS A 53 0.37 2.97 15.62
CA LYS A 53 0.76 3.61 16.89
C LYS A 53 0.40 5.09 16.95
N ASN A 54 0.47 5.80 15.82
CA ASN A 54 0.14 7.23 15.73
C ASN A 54 -1.38 7.51 15.81
N ASN A 55 -2.13 6.70 16.58
CA ASN A 55 -3.58 6.78 16.76
C ASN A 55 -4.03 8.02 17.59
N ASP A 56 -3.11 8.82 18.12
CA ASP A 56 -3.41 10.06 18.86
C ASP A 56 -4.09 11.14 18.00
N LEU A 57 -4.00 11.08 16.67
CA LEU A 57 -4.74 11.98 15.77
C LEU A 57 -6.19 11.53 15.46
N TRP A 58 -6.67 10.44 16.06
CA TRP A 58 -7.86 9.72 15.58
C TRP A 58 -9.03 9.70 16.58
N ILE A 59 -8.84 10.26 17.78
CA ILE A 59 -9.89 10.39 18.81
C ILE A 59 -10.44 11.82 18.89
N ASP A 60 -9.64 12.83 18.53
CA ASP A 60 -9.95 14.24 18.82
C ASP A 60 -10.87 14.95 17.81
N ASN A 61 -11.13 14.35 16.63
CA ASN A 61 -12.03 14.93 15.63
C ASN A 61 -13.53 14.60 15.84
N LEU A 62 -13.91 13.94 16.95
CA LEU A 62 -15.31 13.70 17.27
C LEU A 62 -15.77 14.64 18.38
N SER A 63 -16.31 15.79 17.94
CA SER A 63 -17.16 16.64 18.76
C SER A 63 -18.23 15.80 19.47
N ALA A 64 -18.47 16.14 20.73
CA ALA A 64 -19.18 15.37 21.74
C ALA A 64 -20.72 15.26 21.55
N ASP A 65 -21.23 15.27 20.33
CA ASP A 65 -22.67 15.23 20.07
C ASP A 65 -23.11 13.90 19.43
N ASP A 66 -23.20 12.90 20.31
CA ASP A 66 -24.28 11.91 20.48
C ASP A 66 -24.94 11.16 19.28
N LEU A 67 -24.33 11.11 18.09
CA LEU A 67 -24.80 10.24 16.98
C LEU A 67 -23.72 9.33 16.35
N LEU A 68 -22.51 9.26 16.92
CA LEU A 68 -21.31 8.77 16.22
C LEU A 68 -20.81 7.36 16.62
N LYS A 69 -21.62 6.55 17.30
CA LYS A 69 -21.19 5.20 17.72
C LYS A 69 -20.97 4.26 16.51
N ASP A 70 -21.92 4.27 15.57
CA ASP A 70 -21.79 3.58 14.29
C ASP A 70 -20.61 4.12 13.47
N SER A 71 -20.36 5.43 13.49
CA SER A 71 -19.27 6.01 12.72
C SER A 71 -17.89 5.61 13.23
N LYS A 72 -17.70 5.42 14.56
CA LYS A 72 -16.42 4.94 15.12
C LYS A 72 -16.19 3.46 14.80
N GLU A 73 -17.23 2.63 14.91
CA GLU A 73 -17.15 1.20 14.58
C GLU A 73 -16.94 0.98 13.07
N VAL A 74 -17.62 1.74 12.21
CA VAL A 74 -17.43 1.72 10.75
C VAL A 74 -16.00 2.14 10.37
N GLN A 75 -15.44 3.18 11.02
CA GLN A 75 -14.07 3.62 10.78
C GLN A 75 -13.03 2.59 11.30
N ALA A 76 -13.28 1.98 12.45
CA ALA A 76 -12.43 0.91 12.97
C ALA A 76 -12.47 -0.33 12.06
N SER A 77 -13.66 -0.72 11.57
CA SER A 77 -13.83 -1.84 10.63
C SER A 77 -13.11 -1.59 9.32
N ALA A 78 -13.32 -0.42 8.68
CA ALA A 78 -12.66 -0.10 7.42
C ALA A 78 -11.12 -0.09 7.54
N LYS A 79 -10.59 0.35 8.68
CA LYS A 79 -9.15 0.26 8.97
C LYS A 79 -8.68 -1.18 9.15
N LEU A 80 -9.44 -1.99 9.89
CA LEU A 80 -9.13 -3.42 10.04
C LEU A 80 -9.12 -4.12 8.68
N ASP A 81 -10.09 -3.81 7.81
CA ASP A 81 -10.14 -4.35 6.44
C ASP A 81 -8.91 -3.94 5.63
N LEU A 82 -8.46 -2.69 5.73
CA LEU A 82 -7.24 -2.22 5.08
C LEU A 82 -5.98 -2.94 5.61
N ILE A 83 -5.86 -3.09 6.94
CA ILE A 83 -4.75 -3.80 7.59
C ILE A 83 -4.74 -5.26 7.15
N LEU A 84 -5.91 -5.92 7.16
CA LEU A 84 -6.06 -7.30 6.73
C LEU A 84 -5.68 -7.47 5.27
N GLY A 85 -6.16 -6.60 4.38
CA GLY A 85 -5.81 -6.63 2.96
C GLY A 85 -4.30 -6.43 2.74
N PHE A 86 -3.67 -5.53 3.47
CA PHE A 86 -2.22 -5.35 3.43
C PHE A 86 -1.47 -6.59 3.91
N LEU A 87 -1.87 -7.20 5.04
CA LEU A 87 -1.21 -8.40 5.57
C LEU A 87 -1.40 -9.61 4.63
N GLN A 88 -2.57 -9.76 4.01
CA GLN A 88 -2.81 -10.76 2.98
C GLN A 88 -1.88 -10.59 1.79
N PHE A 89 -1.69 -9.34 1.33
CA PHE A 89 -0.72 -9.03 0.29
C PHE A 89 0.72 -9.39 0.71
N GLN A 90 1.12 -9.08 1.96
CA GLN A 90 2.43 -9.46 2.48
C GLN A 90 2.64 -10.98 2.50
N LEU A 91 1.62 -11.76 2.88
CA LEU A 91 1.67 -13.22 2.86
C LEU A 91 1.84 -13.76 1.44
N ALA A 92 1.07 -13.25 0.47
CA ALA A 92 1.20 -13.67 -0.93
C ALA A 92 2.61 -13.43 -1.50
N LEU A 93 3.30 -12.37 -1.05
CA LEU A 93 4.69 -12.12 -1.44
C LEU A 93 5.67 -13.09 -0.80
N ILE A 94 5.43 -13.48 0.46
CA ILE A 94 6.22 -14.51 1.13
C ILE A 94 6.05 -15.84 0.37
N ASP A 95 4.82 -16.23 0.06
CA ASP A 95 4.53 -17.47 -0.70
C ASP A 95 5.26 -17.46 -2.05
N SER A 96 5.15 -16.37 -2.82
CA SER A 96 5.86 -16.22 -4.09
C SER A 96 7.37 -16.31 -3.94
N ARG A 97 7.93 -15.81 -2.82
CA ARG A 97 9.38 -15.88 -2.56
C ARG A 97 9.81 -17.30 -2.16
N LEU A 98 9.04 -17.98 -1.33
CA LEU A 98 9.28 -19.37 -0.95
C LEU A 98 9.29 -20.29 -2.18
N GLU A 99 8.30 -20.14 -3.07
CA GLU A 99 8.27 -20.90 -4.33
C GLU A 99 9.50 -20.66 -5.21
N ALA A 100 10.00 -19.42 -5.26
CA ALA A 100 11.20 -19.08 -6.03
C ALA A 100 12.47 -19.68 -5.43
N LEU A 101 12.56 -19.76 -4.10
CA LEU A 101 13.68 -20.39 -3.40
C LEU A 101 13.66 -21.92 -3.53
N ASP A 102 12.48 -22.55 -3.45
CA ASP A 102 12.33 -23.99 -3.64
C ASP A 102 12.75 -24.42 -5.05
N LYS A 103 12.34 -23.67 -6.09
CA LYS A 103 12.75 -23.90 -7.49
C LYS A 103 14.25 -23.70 -7.72
N ARG A 104 14.95 -22.98 -6.85
CA ARG A 104 16.41 -22.78 -6.93
C ARG A 104 17.19 -23.90 -6.25
N ASN A 105 16.56 -24.61 -5.32
CA ASN A 105 17.18 -25.64 -4.49
C ASN A 105 16.89 -27.08 -4.98
N GLY A 106 15.91 -27.27 -5.88
CA GLY A 106 15.61 -28.54 -6.55
C GLY A 106 16.17 -28.61 -7.97
#